data_AF-A0A8D9FAS7-F1
#
_entry.id   AF-A0A8D9FAS7-F1
#
_cell.length_a   1.000
_cell.length_b   1.000
_cell.length_c   1.000
_cell.angle_alpha   90.00
_cell.angle_beta   90.00
_cell.angle_gamma   90.00
#
_symmetry.space_group_name_H-M   'P 1'
#
loop_
_entity.id
_entity.type
_entity.pdbx_description
1 polymer ?
#
loop_
_entity_poly.entity_id
_entity_poly.type
_entity_poly.pdbx_seq_one_letter_code
_entity_poly.pdbx_strand_id
1 'polypeptide(L)'
;MIPVAGSVIANSNNSNDNRNNNNRLNNNDNGNNNRAWKQGQVYEYEIKGRTLAALHDVADQYTGTLIRATLKVQPRNQNSVLAWVTNAKHSDVHANLTNGWKQEIPDKHINYQNWQLSEKPFLIEYKNGVVSNFIPKSIQDS
;
A
#
# COMPACT_ATOMS: atom_id res chain seq x y z
N MET A 1 12.19 -9.05 -24.57
CA MET A 1 11.15 -8.33 -23.81
C MET A 1 11.36 -8.70 -22.34
N ILE A 2 11.70 -7.73 -21.48
CA ILE A 2 11.99 -7.96 -20.05
C ILE A 2 10.67 -7.78 -19.28
N PRO A 3 10.11 -8.82 -18.63
CA PRO A 3 8.90 -8.64 -17.83
C PRO A 3 9.25 -7.99 -16.49
N VAL A 4 8.70 -6.79 -16.25
CA VAL A 4 8.69 -6.16 -14.92
C VAL A 4 7.34 -6.46 -14.28
N ALA A 5 7.31 -7.36 -13.31
CA ALA A 5 6.10 -7.71 -12.57
C ALA A 5 6.23 -7.21 -11.12
N GLY A 6 5.55 -6.11 -10.81
CA GLY A 6 5.33 -5.64 -9.45
C GLY A 6 3.95 -6.08 -8.96
N SER A 7 3.85 -6.57 -7.73
CA SER A 7 2.57 -6.87 -7.07
C SER A 7 2.50 -6.11 -5.75
N VAL A 8 1.41 -5.37 -5.54
CA VAL A 8 1.10 -4.71 -4.27
C VAL A 8 -0.05 -5.47 -3.63
N ILE A 9 0.15 -5.99 -2.42
CA ILE A 9 -0.90 -6.68 -1.65
C ILE A 9 -1.25 -5.77 -0.46
N ALA A 10 -2.51 -5.35 -0.36
CA ALA A 10 -3.05 -4.61 0.78
C ALA A 10 -4.05 -5.49 1.53
N ASN A 11 -3.74 -5.85 2.78
CA ASN A 11 -4.67 -6.58 3.66
C ASN A 11 -5.41 -5.59 4.57
N SER A 12 -6.74 -5.73 4.65
CA SER A 12 -7.61 -4.98 5.55
C SER A 12 -8.22 -5.94 6.57
N ASN A 13 -7.80 -5.84 7.84
CA ASN A 13 -8.42 -6.58 8.94
C ASN A 13 -9.41 -5.67 9.67
N ASN A 14 -10.68 -6.08 9.78
CA ASN A 14 -11.65 -5.40 10.63
C ASN A 14 -12.39 -6.44 11.49
N SER A 15 -12.13 -6.43 12.80
CA SER A 15 -12.81 -7.25 13.79
C SER A 15 -13.49 -6.32 14.78
N ASN A 16 -14.82 -6.34 14.82
CA ASN A 16 -15.65 -6.07 16.01
C ASN A 16 -17.14 -6.23 15.65
N ASP A 17 -17.65 -7.46 15.79
CA ASP A 17 -19.09 -7.72 15.87
C ASP A 17 -19.52 -7.72 17.33
N ASN A 18 -20.18 -6.64 17.77
CA ASN A 18 -20.98 -6.66 19.00
C ASN A 18 -22.34 -6.02 18.72
N ARG A 19 -23.35 -6.85 18.43
CA ARG A 19 -24.72 -6.42 18.14
C ARG A 19 -25.56 -6.51 19.41
N ASN A 20 -25.85 -5.37 20.03
CA ASN A 20 -26.95 -5.23 20.97
C ASN A 20 -28.11 -4.53 20.24
N ASN A 21 -29.15 -5.30 19.91
CA ASN A 21 -30.34 -4.83 19.21
C ASN A 21 -31.28 -4.16 20.20
N ASN A 22 -31.59 -2.87 20.02
CA ASN A 22 -32.90 -2.26 20.32
C ASN A 22 -32.90 -0.75 19.97
N ASN A 23 -33.33 -0.41 18.75
CA ASN A 23 -34.28 0.69 18.49
C ASN A 23 -34.50 0.87 16.97
N ARG A 24 -35.74 0.66 16.54
CA ARG A 24 -36.24 0.97 15.20
C ARG A 24 -36.80 2.39 15.20
N LEU A 25 -36.10 3.35 14.62
CA LEU A 25 -36.68 4.59 14.11
C LEU A 25 -35.94 5.02 12.83
N ASN A 26 -36.70 5.04 11.74
CA ASN A 26 -36.53 5.81 10.50
C ASN A 26 -35.12 6.07 9.96
N ASN A 27 -34.65 5.22 9.04
CA ASN A 27 -33.61 5.63 8.08
C ASN A 27 -34.04 5.26 6.66
N ASN A 28 -34.45 6.28 5.90
CA ASN A 28 -34.33 6.30 4.44
C ASN A 28 -32.84 6.38 4.08
N ASP A 29 -32.09 5.30 4.26
CA ASP A 29 -30.73 5.17 3.74
C ASP A 29 -30.76 4.43 2.38
N ASN A 30 -31.58 4.94 1.45
CA ASN A 30 -31.53 4.57 0.04
C ASN A 30 -30.37 5.31 -0.63
N GLY A 31 -29.18 4.73 -0.50
CA GLY A 31 -27.99 5.12 -1.23
C GLY A 31 -26.84 4.26 -0.73
N ASN A 32 -26.40 3.29 -1.56
CA ASN A 32 -25.24 2.45 -1.30
C ASN A 32 -24.02 3.30 -0.86
N ASN A 33 -23.87 3.50 0.45
CA ASN A 33 -22.76 4.23 1.07
C ASN A 33 -21.52 3.34 1.12
N ASN A 34 -21.14 2.78 -0.02
CA ASN A 34 -19.97 1.90 -0.15
C ASN A 34 -18.69 2.75 -0.21
N ARG A 35 -18.46 3.55 0.84
CA ARG A 35 -17.23 4.32 1.01
C ARG A 35 -16.12 3.35 1.41
N ALA A 36 -14.99 3.40 0.70
CA ALA A 36 -13.83 2.55 0.99
C ALA A 36 -13.29 2.72 2.42
N TRP A 37 -13.53 3.89 3.04
CA TRP A 37 -13.04 4.24 4.37
C TRP A 37 -14.07 5.02 5.20
N LYS A 38 -14.06 4.81 6.52
CA LYS A 38 -14.88 5.51 7.52
C LYS A 38 -14.18 6.79 7.97
N GLN A 39 -14.95 7.86 8.16
CA GLN A 39 -14.43 9.14 8.66
C GLN A 39 -13.93 9.01 10.11
N GLY A 40 -12.92 9.83 10.45
CA GLY A 40 -12.31 9.84 11.80
C GLY A 40 -11.38 8.65 12.10
N GLN A 41 -11.09 7.80 11.11
CA GLN A 41 -10.18 6.66 11.25
C GLN A 41 -8.89 6.88 10.45
N VAL A 42 -7.81 6.28 10.91
CA VAL A 42 -6.56 6.16 10.15
C VAL A 42 -6.37 4.69 9.81
N TYR A 43 -6.23 4.40 8.53
CA TYR A 43 -6.00 3.07 8.01
C TYR A 43 -4.51 2.88 7.76
N GLU A 44 -3.96 1.79 8.28
CA GLU A 44 -2.54 1.46 8.12
C GLU A 44 -2.39 0.23 7.24
N TYR A 45 -1.58 0.35 6.18
CA TYR A 45 -1.32 -0.71 5.22
C TYR A 45 0.18 -1.00 5.15
N GLU A 46 0.54 -2.28 5.13
CA GLU A 46 1.91 -2.69 4.81
C GLU A 46 2.11 -2.66 3.29
N ILE A 47 3.12 -1.92 2.83
CA ILE A 47 3.59 -1.96 1.45
C ILE A 47 4.71 -2.98 1.36
N LYS A 48 4.56 -3.93 0.43
CA LYS A 48 5.63 -4.82 -0.02
C LYS A 48 5.78 -4.66 -1.53
N GLY A 49 6.98 -4.33 -1.97
CA GLY A 49 7.34 -4.21 -3.38
C GLY A 49 8.52 -5.12 -3.71
N ARG A 50 8.54 -5.63 -4.94
CA ARG A 50 9.64 -6.43 -5.48
C ARG A 50 9.82 -6.09 -6.94
N THR A 51 11.04 -5.74 -7.30
CA THR A 51 11.48 -5.57 -8.68
C THR A 51 12.64 -6.51 -8.92
N LEU A 52 12.58 -7.31 -9.98
CA LEU A 52 13.63 -8.24 -10.34
C LEU A 52 13.98 -8.15 -11.82
N ALA A 53 15.25 -8.41 -12.12
CA ALA A 53 15.77 -8.64 -13.45
C ALA A 53 16.55 -9.97 -13.45
N ALA A 54 16.48 -10.70 -14.56
CA ALA A 54 17.25 -11.91 -14.81
C ALA A 54 17.60 -12.02 -16.29
N LEU A 55 18.70 -12.72 -16.57
CA LEU A 55 19.05 -13.13 -17.92
C LEU A 55 18.50 -14.54 -18.14
N HIS A 56 17.33 -14.59 -18.80
CA HIS A 56 16.49 -15.78 -18.99
C HIS A 56 17.23 -17.03 -19.50
N ASP A 57 18.26 -16.86 -20.34
CA ASP A 57 18.86 -17.97 -21.09
C ASP A 57 20.16 -18.52 -20.49
N VAL A 58 20.68 -17.90 -19.42
CA VAL A 58 22.03 -18.19 -18.92
C VAL A 58 22.04 -18.80 -17.52
N ALA A 59 21.14 -18.35 -16.62
CA ALA A 59 21.01 -18.92 -15.28
C ALA A 59 19.74 -18.41 -14.57
N ASP A 60 19.30 -19.13 -13.55
CA ASP A 60 18.25 -18.71 -12.60
C ASP A 60 18.72 -17.62 -11.61
N GLN A 61 19.66 -16.77 -12.03
CA GLN A 61 20.20 -15.69 -11.22
C GLN A 61 19.35 -14.43 -11.41
N TYR A 62 18.83 -13.94 -10.29
CA TYR A 62 18.04 -12.72 -10.25
C TYR A 62 18.77 -11.66 -9.43
N THR A 63 18.71 -10.43 -9.94
CA THR A 63 19.09 -9.22 -9.22
C THR A 63 17.92 -8.26 -9.13
N GLY A 64 17.89 -7.38 -8.13
CA GLY A 64 16.86 -6.37 -8.03
C GLY A 64 16.74 -5.78 -6.63
N THR A 65 15.54 -5.30 -6.30
CA THR A 65 15.29 -4.58 -5.05
C THR A 65 13.96 -5.01 -4.43
N LEU A 66 13.98 -5.26 -3.13
CA LEU A 66 12.80 -5.37 -2.29
C LEU A 66 12.52 -4.03 -1.61
N ILE A 67 11.24 -3.69 -1.46
CA ILE A 67 10.78 -2.51 -0.75
C ILE A 67 9.79 -2.95 0.33
N ARG A 68 9.92 -2.38 1.53
CA ARG A 68 8.89 -2.45 2.58
C ARG A 68 8.62 -1.05 3.12
N ALA A 69 7.37 -0.73 3.39
CA ALA A 69 6.99 0.52 4.03
C ALA A 69 5.62 0.39 4.70
N THR A 70 5.22 1.42 5.42
CA THR A 70 3.87 1.56 5.97
C THR A 70 3.18 2.74 5.29
N LEU A 71 2.01 2.52 4.69
CA LEU A 71 1.15 3.58 4.18
C LEU A 71 0.04 3.85 5.19
N LYS A 72 -0.08 5.10 5.63
CA LYS A 72 -1.20 5.56 6.44
C LYS A 72 -2.15 6.38 5.58
N VAL A 73 -3.45 6.13 5.72
CA VAL A 73 -4.52 6.78 4.96
C VAL A 73 -5.59 7.28 5.92
N GLN A 74 -5.85 8.58 5.89
CA GLN A 74 -6.90 9.24 6.67
C GLN A 74 -7.92 9.89 5.73
N PRO A 75 -9.18 9.45 5.74
CA PRO A 75 -10.24 10.11 4.97
C PRO A 75 -10.41 11.56 5.41
N ARG A 76 -10.53 12.46 4.42
CA ARG A 76 -10.80 13.89 4.67
C ARG A 76 -12.24 14.22 4.31
N ASN A 77 -12.73 13.73 3.18
CA ASN A 77 -14.12 13.84 2.78
C ASN A 77 -14.51 12.65 1.87
N GLN A 78 -15.63 12.74 1.15
CA GLN A 78 -16.09 11.66 0.28
C GLN A 78 -15.16 11.40 -0.91
N ASN A 79 -14.41 12.41 -1.35
CA ASN A 79 -13.64 12.41 -2.59
C ASN A 79 -12.14 12.63 -2.34
N SER A 80 -11.68 12.63 -1.09
CA SER A 80 -10.25 12.78 -0.81
C SER A 80 -9.82 12.12 0.49
N VAL A 81 -8.56 11.67 0.48
CA VAL A 81 -7.84 11.17 1.64
C VAL A 81 -6.49 11.86 1.76
N LEU A 82 -6.03 12.05 2.99
CA LEU A 82 -4.65 12.42 3.29
C LEU A 82 -3.87 11.12 3.54
N ALA A 83 -2.72 10.97 2.90
CA ALA A 83 -1.88 9.79 3.07
C ALA A 83 -0.41 10.17 3.31
N TRP A 84 0.33 9.29 3.97
CA TRP A 84 1.77 9.44 4.19
C TRP A 84 2.43 8.08 4.35
N VAL A 85 3.70 8.00 3.93
CA VAL A 85 4.49 6.78 3.99
C VAL A 85 5.52 6.92 5.11
N THR A 86 5.65 5.89 5.93
CA THR A 86 6.62 5.81 7.03
C THR A 86 7.38 4.49 6.98
N ASN A 87 8.49 4.40 7.71
CA ASN A 87 9.27 3.17 7.88
C ASN A 87 9.71 2.53 6.55
N ALA A 88 10.00 3.35 5.54
CA ALA A 88 10.44 2.86 4.25
C ALA A 88 11.83 2.21 4.38
N LYS A 89 11.93 0.99 3.86
CA LYS A 89 13.15 0.20 3.82
C LYS A 89 13.29 -0.43 2.44
N HIS A 90 14.53 -0.62 2.03
CA HIS A 90 14.85 -1.34 0.80
C HIS A 90 15.92 -2.38 1.07
N SER A 91 16.01 -3.38 0.21
CA SER A 91 17.07 -4.39 0.25
C SER A 91 17.41 -4.82 -1.16
N ASP A 92 18.70 -4.88 -1.47
CA ASP A 92 19.16 -5.41 -2.74
C ASP A 92 19.09 -6.93 -2.75
N VAL A 93 18.65 -7.48 -3.87
CA VAL A 93 18.53 -8.91 -4.12
C VAL A 93 19.64 -9.35 -5.04
N HIS A 94 20.37 -10.37 -4.64
CA HIS A 94 21.29 -11.12 -5.48
C HIS A 94 21.13 -12.60 -5.11
N ALA A 95 20.25 -13.30 -5.82
CA ALA A 95 19.83 -14.65 -5.42
C ALA A 95 19.59 -15.56 -6.62
N ASN A 96 19.88 -16.85 -6.43
CA ASN A 96 19.44 -17.90 -7.33
C ASN A 96 17.99 -18.28 -6.96
N LEU A 97 17.07 -18.10 -7.90
CA LEU A 97 15.65 -18.40 -7.75
C LEU A 97 15.24 -19.45 -8.79
N THR A 98 15.62 -20.70 -8.54
CA THR A 98 15.36 -21.84 -9.44
C THR A 98 13.88 -22.10 -9.71
N ASN A 99 12.99 -21.66 -8.81
CA ASN A 99 11.53 -21.72 -9.01
C ASN A 99 10.96 -20.44 -9.64
N GLY A 100 11.83 -19.62 -10.23
CA GLY A 100 11.50 -18.38 -10.93
C GLY A 100 11.18 -17.19 -10.02
N TRP A 101 10.81 -16.07 -10.65
CA TRP A 101 10.61 -14.77 -9.98
C TRP A 101 9.52 -14.75 -8.89
N LYS A 102 8.59 -15.72 -8.87
CA LYS A 102 7.56 -15.83 -7.83
C LYS A 102 8.08 -16.48 -6.56
N GLN A 103 9.22 -17.17 -6.61
CA GLN A 103 9.83 -17.80 -5.45
C GLN A 103 10.09 -16.76 -4.37
N GLU A 104 9.79 -17.09 -3.11
CA GLU A 104 10.17 -16.27 -1.96
C GLU A 104 11.69 -16.11 -1.89
N ILE A 105 12.15 -14.91 -1.55
CA ILE A 105 13.57 -14.62 -1.41
C ILE A 105 13.98 -15.08 -0.02
N PRO A 106 14.95 -16.00 0.13
CA PRO A 106 15.36 -16.46 1.45
C PRO A 106 15.86 -15.32 2.33
N ASP A 107 15.49 -15.31 3.61
CA ASP A 107 15.82 -14.23 4.55
C ASP A 107 17.31 -13.90 4.63
N LYS A 108 18.19 -14.91 4.46
CA LYS A 108 19.65 -14.72 4.42
C LYS A 108 20.15 -13.78 3.30
N HIS A 109 19.33 -13.56 2.27
CA HIS A 109 19.61 -12.65 1.16
C HIS A 109 18.89 -11.30 1.30
N ILE A 110 18.21 -11.09 2.43
CA ILE A 110 17.45 -9.87 2.71
C ILE A 110 18.15 -9.11 3.82
N ASN A 111 18.74 -7.98 3.45
CA ASN A 111 19.28 -7.01 4.40
C ASN A 111 18.59 -5.66 4.19
N TYR A 112 17.56 -5.39 4.99
CA TYR A 112 16.80 -4.15 4.88
C TYR A 112 17.57 -2.96 5.44
N GLN A 113 17.79 -1.97 4.58
CA GLN A 113 18.35 -0.68 4.92
C GLN A 113 17.24 0.38 4.91
N ASN A 114 17.33 1.34 5.83
CA ASN A 114 16.40 2.46 5.85
C ASN A 114 16.48 3.24 4.54
N TRP A 115 15.32 3.50 3.94
CA TRP A 115 15.20 4.34 2.77
C TRP A 115 14.66 5.70 3.20
N GLN A 116 15.47 6.75 3.06
CA GLN A 116 15.09 8.12 3.45
C GLN A 116 14.09 8.73 2.46
N LEU A 117 12.87 8.23 2.44
CA LEU A 117 11.74 8.84 1.74
C LEU A 117 11.19 10.01 2.56
N SER A 118 10.59 10.98 1.87
CA SER A 118 9.88 12.05 2.57
C SER A 118 8.65 11.47 3.27
N GLU A 119 8.57 11.69 4.59
CA GLU A 119 7.38 11.34 5.38
C GLU A 119 6.29 12.43 5.32
N LYS A 120 6.45 13.41 4.42
CA LYS A 120 5.48 14.49 4.24
C LYS A 120 4.16 13.91 3.72
N PRO A 121 3.01 14.31 4.30
CA PRO A 121 1.72 13.90 3.79
C PRO A 121 1.44 14.40 2.37
N PHE A 122 0.56 13.70 1.68
CA PHE A 122 0.04 14.06 0.36
C PHE A 122 -1.46 13.79 0.29
N LEU A 123 -2.19 14.62 -0.44
CA LEU A 123 -3.61 14.44 -0.69
C LEU A 123 -3.80 13.59 -1.95
N ILE A 124 -4.69 12.61 -1.86
CA ILE A 124 -5.21 11.89 -3.01
C ILE A 124 -6.67 12.29 -3.17
N GLU A 125 -7.03 12.76 -4.35
CA GLU A 125 -8.42 13.06 -4.71
C GLU A 125 -8.94 12.02 -5.68
N TYR A 126 -10.24 11.72 -5.58
CA TYR A 126 -10.92 10.73 -6.38
C TYR A 126 -12.17 11.32 -7.01
N LYS A 127 -12.46 10.90 -8.24
CA LYS A 127 -13.74 11.14 -8.90
C LYS A 127 -14.34 9.79 -9.27
N ASN A 128 -15.49 9.47 -8.68
CA ASN A 128 -16.17 8.19 -8.86
C ASN A 128 -15.26 6.97 -8.58
N GLY A 129 -14.43 7.05 -7.53
CA GLY A 129 -13.51 5.99 -7.13
C GLY A 129 -12.19 5.92 -7.92
N VAL A 130 -12.03 6.72 -8.98
CA VAL A 130 -10.78 6.81 -9.75
C VAL A 130 -9.93 7.95 -9.20
N VAL A 131 -8.64 7.69 -8.97
CA VAL A 131 -7.68 8.76 -8.57
C VAL A 131 -7.63 9.82 -9.66
N SER A 132 -7.97 11.05 -9.31
CA SER A 132 -7.93 12.19 -10.22
C SER A 132 -6.70 13.07 -10.01
N ASN A 133 -6.29 13.28 -8.75
CA ASN A 133 -5.17 14.14 -8.41
C ASN A 133 -4.30 13.54 -7.29
N PHE A 134 -3.03 13.93 -7.32
CA PHE A 134 -2.04 13.70 -6.28
C PHE A 134 -1.37 15.04 -5.94
N ILE A 135 -1.49 15.49 -4.69
CA ILE A 135 -1.04 16.82 -4.28
C ILE A 135 -0.12 16.67 -3.05
N PRO A 136 1.19 16.89 -3.18
CA PRO A 136 2.09 16.96 -2.02
C PRO A 136 1.64 18.06 -1.07
N LYS A 137 1.60 17.79 0.24
CA LYS A 137 1.36 18.86 1.23
C LYS A 137 2.67 19.53 1.60
N SER A 138 2.67 20.86 1.50
CA SER A 138 3.77 21.68 2.02
C SER A 138 3.48 22.08 3.47
N ILE A 139 4.53 22.43 4.23
CA ILE A 139 4.39 22.85 5.64
C ILE A 139 3.60 24.17 5.76
N GLN A 140 3.41 24.91 4.67
CA GLN A 140 2.72 26.20 4.66
C GLN A 140 1.19 26.11 4.48
N ASP A 141 0.62 24.92 4.26
CA ASP A 141 -0.80 24.73 3.97
C ASP A 141 -1.67 24.41 5.21
N SER A 142 -1.25 24.86 6.41
CA SER A 142 -1.89 24.54 7.71
C SER A 142 -2.78 25.68 8.22
#